data_AF-A0A944VUD0-F1
#
_entry.id   AF-A0A944VUD0-F1
#
_cell.length_a   1.000
_cell.length_b   1.000
_cell.length_c   1.000
_cell.angle_alpha   90.00
_cell.angle_beta   90.00
_cell.angle_gamma   90.00
#
_symmetry.space_group_name_H-M   'P 1'
#
loop_
_entity.id
_entity.type
_entity.pdbx_description
1 polymer ?
#
loop_
_entity_poly.entity_id
_entity_poly.type
_entity_poly.pdbx_seq_one_letter_code
_entity_poly.pdbx_strand_id
1 'polypeptide(L)'
;AGVKNLYGCVSGKQKAWRHLQSKNNLEWYADMLIANYQLVKPVFTIVDAVTAMEEKGPTGGRPKDVSLLVGGIDVIAVDRVVAELLSVSPEDVPILRAAKRLGIGEQDLSKIEIAGENLPSAKVHDFIFPELAPIGFDFIRVVKSLIRHLWLKFVGKPKLQT
;
A
#
# COMPACT_ATOMS: atom_id res chain seq x y z
N ALA A 1 -2.19 2.23 4.03
CA ALA A 1 -2.40 0.78 3.93
C ALA A 1 -3.44 0.43 2.87
N GLY A 2 -4.69 0.86 3.04
CA GLY A 2 -5.82 0.58 2.16
C GLY A 2 -5.64 1.10 0.74
N VAL A 3 -5.35 2.39 0.54
CA VAL A 3 -5.24 2.97 -0.81
C VAL A 3 -4.17 2.26 -1.64
N LYS A 4 -3.02 1.98 -1.02
CA LYS A 4 -1.90 1.30 -1.68
C LYS A 4 -2.29 -0.12 -2.11
N ASN A 5 -3.11 -0.81 -1.31
CA ASN A 5 -3.56 -2.17 -1.59
C ASN A 5 -4.46 -2.24 -2.84
N LEU A 6 -5.28 -1.20 -3.09
CA LEU A 6 -6.12 -1.10 -4.29
C LEU A 6 -5.31 -1.06 -5.59
N TYR A 7 -4.01 -0.77 -5.53
CA TYR A 7 -3.14 -0.90 -6.71
C TYR A 7 -3.01 -2.36 -7.19
N GLY A 8 -3.39 -3.34 -6.37
CA GLY A 8 -3.59 -4.73 -6.77
C GLY A 8 -4.68 -4.93 -7.84
N CYS A 9 -5.64 -4.01 -7.95
CA CYS A 9 -6.68 -4.02 -8.98
C CYS A 9 -6.15 -3.65 -10.38
N VAL A 10 -4.93 -3.09 -10.48
CA VAL A 10 -4.28 -2.80 -11.76
C VAL A 10 -3.69 -4.08 -12.34
N SER A 11 -4.30 -4.59 -13.40
CA SER A 11 -3.94 -5.88 -14.00
C SER A 11 -2.86 -5.77 -15.07
N GLY A 12 -2.14 -6.89 -15.26
CA GLY A 12 -1.17 -7.06 -16.34
C GLY A 12 0.03 -6.12 -16.28
N LYS A 13 0.51 -5.72 -17.46
CA LYS A 13 1.75 -4.92 -17.60
C LYS A 13 1.58 -3.47 -17.17
N GLN A 14 0.35 -2.98 -16.99
CA GLN A 14 0.08 -1.60 -16.59
C GLN A 14 0.73 -1.27 -15.25
N LYS A 15 0.74 -2.23 -14.32
CA LYS A 15 1.36 -2.07 -13.00
C LYS A 15 2.85 -1.72 -13.15
N ALA A 16 3.59 -2.52 -13.92
CA ALA A 16 5.01 -2.29 -14.18
C ALA A 16 5.26 -1.01 -14.97
N TRP A 17 4.41 -0.73 -15.96
CA TRP A 17 4.52 0.47 -16.78
C TRP A 17 4.37 1.76 -15.96
N ARG A 18 3.39 1.83 -15.06
CA ARG A 18 3.22 2.98 -14.14
C ARG A 18 4.39 3.13 -13.16
N HIS A 19 4.99 2.02 -12.72
CA HIS A 19 6.23 2.07 -11.92
C HIS A 19 7.42 2.64 -12.70
N LEU A 20 7.53 2.35 -14.01
CA LEU A 20 8.57 2.94 -14.86
C LEU A 20 8.27 4.42 -15.16
N GLN A 21 6.99 4.74 -15.42
CA GLN A 21 6.55 6.10 -15.72
C GLN A 21 6.75 7.05 -14.55
N SER A 22 6.68 6.56 -13.30
CA SER A 22 6.90 7.41 -12.13
C SER A 22 8.29 8.02 -12.08
N LYS A 23 9.30 7.40 -12.71
CA LYS A 23 10.71 7.84 -12.65
C LYS A 23 11.19 8.12 -11.22
N ASN A 24 10.76 7.29 -10.25
CA ASN A 24 11.01 7.49 -8.82
C ASN A 24 10.44 8.79 -8.22
N ASN A 25 9.52 9.47 -8.90
CA ASN A 25 8.79 10.60 -8.34
C ASN A 25 7.69 10.08 -7.41
N LEU A 26 7.87 10.34 -6.10
CA LEU A 26 6.97 9.89 -5.05
C LEU A 26 5.61 10.60 -5.08
N GLU A 27 5.59 11.91 -5.35
CA GLU A 27 4.35 12.69 -5.44
C GLU A 27 3.49 12.20 -6.61
N TRP A 28 4.08 12.08 -7.79
CA TRP A 28 3.36 11.56 -8.96
C TRP A 28 2.80 10.16 -8.71
N TYR A 29 3.57 9.31 -8.03
CA TYR A 29 3.14 7.97 -7.73
C TYR A 29 1.99 7.95 -6.71
N ALA A 30 2.03 8.81 -5.70
CA ALA A 30 0.93 8.99 -4.76
C ALA A 30 -0.34 9.47 -5.45
N ASP A 31 -0.25 10.45 -6.35
CA ASP A 31 -1.39 10.93 -7.16
C ASP A 31 -2.01 9.83 -8.00
N MET A 32 -1.17 9.01 -8.64
CA MET A 32 -1.63 7.86 -9.42
C MET A 32 -2.37 6.84 -8.53
N LEU A 33 -1.91 6.61 -7.29
CA LEU A 33 -2.60 5.73 -6.35
C LEU A 33 -3.95 6.30 -5.92
N ILE A 34 -4.05 7.61 -5.69
CA ILE A 34 -5.32 8.29 -5.40
C ILE A 34 -6.28 8.19 -6.59
N ALA A 35 -5.81 8.42 -7.81
CA ALA A 35 -6.61 8.24 -9.02
C ALA A 35 -7.11 6.79 -9.16
N ASN A 36 -6.25 5.80 -8.86
CA ASN A 36 -6.64 4.39 -8.84
C ASN A 36 -7.72 4.11 -7.79
N TYR A 37 -7.58 4.65 -6.57
CA TYR A 37 -8.59 4.57 -5.52
C TYR A 37 -9.94 5.13 -5.99
N GLN A 38 -9.96 6.32 -6.60
CA GLN A 38 -11.18 6.95 -7.12
C GLN A 38 -11.84 6.17 -8.26
N LEU A 39 -11.10 5.32 -8.98
CA LEU A 39 -11.65 4.44 -10.00
C LEU A 39 -12.22 3.15 -9.40
N VAL A 40 -11.51 2.57 -8.43
CA VAL A 40 -11.95 1.32 -7.77
C VAL A 40 -13.16 1.56 -6.87
N LYS A 41 -13.24 2.72 -6.18
CA LYS A 41 -14.34 3.12 -5.28
C LYS A 41 -14.80 1.98 -4.36
N PRO A 42 -13.90 1.45 -3.50
CA PRO A 42 -14.29 0.38 -2.60
C PRO A 42 -15.39 0.87 -1.65
N VAL A 43 -16.37 0.00 -1.39
CA VAL A 43 -17.49 0.30 -0.49
C VAL A 43 -17.10 0.21 0.99
N PHE A 44 -16.11 -0.61 1.30
CA PHE A 44 -15.57 -0.82 2.63
C PHE A 44 -14.13 -1.34 2.52
N THR A 45 -13.26 -0.95 3.44
CA THR A 45 -11.89 -1.42 3.52
C THR A 45 -11.60 -1.97 4.91
N ILE A 46 -10.87 -3.08 4.96
CA ILE A 46 -10.32 -3.66 6.18
C ILE A 46 -8.80 -3.73 6.02
N VAL A 47 -8.09 -3.28 7.05
CA VAL A 47 -6.65 -3.43 7.21
C VAL A 47 -6.44 -4.44 8.33
N ASP A 48 -5.86 -5.58 7.97
CA ASP A 48 -5.39 -6.58 8.91
C ASP A 48 -4.04 -6.14 9.47
N ALA A 49 -4.03 -5.83 10.76
CA ALA A 49 -2.84 -5.52 11.54
C ALA A 49 -2.75 -6.46 12.74
N VAL A 50 -3.18 -7.73 12.62
CA VAL A 50 -2.95 -8.73 13.68
C VAL A 50 -1.46 -8.94 13.85
N THR A 51 -0.75 -9.16 12.73
CA THR A 51 0.71 -9.19 12.70
C THR A 51 1.21 -8.23 11.63
N ALA A 52 2.06 -7.28 12.04
CA ALA A 52 2.73 -6.34 11.16
C ALA A 52 4.19 -6.76 10.91
N MET A 53 4.81 -6.15 9.90
CA MET A 53 6.22 -6.39 9.56
C MET A 53 7.03 -5.10 9.76
N GLU A 54 8.03 -5.17 10.62
CA GLU A 54 8.97 -4.09 10.93
C GLU A 54 10.30 -4.23 10.16
N GLU A 55 11.15 -3.21 10.26
CA GLU A 55 12.51 -3.18 9.72
C GLU A 55 12.55 -3.36 8.20
N LYS A 56 12.95 -4.52 7.68
CA LYS A 56 13.05 -4.76 6.22
C LYS A 56 11.73 -5.22 5.60
N GLY A 57 10.59 -4.96 6.25
CA GLY A 57 9.26 -5.28 5.74
C GLY A 57 9.02 -4.67 4.34
N PRO A 58 8.22 -5.32 3.47
CA PRO A 58 7.43 -6.52 3.70
C PRO A 58 8.18 -7.85 3.45
N THR A 59 9.40 -7.83 2.90
CA THR A 59 10.16 -9.06 2.58
C THR A 59 11.42 -9.13 3.44
N GLY A 60 11.48 -10.10 4.34
CA GLY A 60 12.62 -10.24 5.27
C GLY A 60 12.58 -9.25 6.44
N GLY A 61 11.41 -8.66 6.72
CA GLY A 61 11.17 -7.89 7.93
C GLY A 61 10.99 -8.76 9.17
N ARG A 62 10.98 -8.13 10.35
CA ARG A 62 10.71 -8.80 11.62
C ARG A 62 9.21 -8.74 11.92
N PRO A 63 8.54 -9.88 12.22
CA PRO A 63 7.13 -9.85 12.60
C PRO A 63 6.97 -9.16 13.96
N LYS A 64 5.91 -8.36 14.09
CA LYS A 64 5.47 -7.75 15.33
C LYS A 64 3.99 -8.03 15.53
N ASP A 65 3.66 -8.54 16.71
CA ASP A 65 2.27 -8.66 17.13
C ASP A 65 1.72 -7.26 17.42
N VAL A 66 0.62 -6.93 16.75
CA VAL A 66 -0.08 -5.65 16.87
C VAL A 66 -1.53 -5.90 17.31
N SER A 67 -2.13 -7.02 16.91
CA SER A 67 -3.46 -7.46 17.35
C SER A 67 -4.59 -6.46 17.09
N LEU A 68 -4.53 -5.74 15.96
CA LEU A 68 -5.57 -4.77 15.57
C LEU A 68 -6.21 -5.10 14.22
N LEU A 69 -7.49 -4.76 14.09
CA LEU A 69 -8.18 -4.64 12.81
C LEU A 69 -8.69 -3.21 12.68
N VAL A 70 -8.42 -2.58 11.54
CA VAL A 70 -8.94 -1.23 11.24
C VAL A 70 -9.81 -1.32 10.01
N GLY A 71 -11.03 -0.80 10.07
CA GLY A 71 -11.93 -0.83 8.93
C GLY A 71 -12.86 0.37 8.87
N GLY A 72 -13.36 0.65 7.66
CA GLY A 72 -14.23 1.80 7.43
C GLY A 72 -14.68 1.93 5.98
N ILE A 73 -15.66 2.82 5.79
CA ILE A 73 -16.24 3.16 4.48
C ILE A 73 -15.41 4.19 3.69
N ASP A 74 -14.62 5.00 4.40
CA ASP A 74 -13.66 5.93 3.79
C ASP A 74 -12.24 5.40 3.97
N VAL A 75 -11.61 5.04 2.85
CA VAL A 75 -10.25 4.45 2.83
C VAL A 75 -9.19 5.47 3.27
N ILE A 76 -9.41 6.76 3.02
CA ILE A 76 -8.50 7.82 3.47
C ILE A 76 -8.59 7.97 4.99
N ALA A 77 -9.80 7.92 5.55
CA ALA A 77 -9.99 7.92 7.00
C ALA A 77 -9.34 6.69 7.66
N VAL A 78 -9.48 5.50 7.06
CA VAL A 78 -8.79 4.28 7.51
C VAL A 78 -7.27 4.46 7.49
N ASP A 79 -6.70 4.96 6.40
CA ASP A 79 -5.25 5.19 6.29
C ASP A 79 -4.77 6.28 7.27
N ARG A 80 -5.59 7.29 7.55
CA ARG A 80 -5.33 8.33 8.56
C ARG A 80 -5.32 7.75 9.97
N VAL A 81 -6.27 6.87 10.30
CA VAL A 81 -6.32 6.16 11.59
C VAL A 81 -5.10 5.27 11.76
N VAL A 82 -4.70 4.53 10.72
CA VAL A 82 -3.47 3.71 10.76
C VAL A 82 -2.24 4.58 11.00
N ALA A 83 -2.13 5.75 10.35
CA ALA A 83 -1.04 6.69 10.64
C ALA A 83 -1.04 7.16 12.10
N GLU A 84 -2.21 7.43 12.68
CA GLU A 84 -2.32 7.80 14.11
C GLU A 84 -1.88 6.68 15.05
N LEU A 85 -2.34 5.44 14.79
CA LEU A 85 -2.00 4.27 15.59
C LEU A 85 -0.49 4.03 15.62
N LEU A 86 0.19 4.28 14.49
CA LEU A 86 1.65 4.13 14.38
C LEU A 86 2.41 5.42 14.75
N SER A 87 1.73 6.45 15.23
CA SER A 87 2.32 7.76 15.59
C SER A 87 3.11 8.44 14.45
N VAL A 88 2.60 8.34 13.23
CA VAL A 88 3.18 8.98 12.02
C VAL A 88 2.36 10.21 11.65
N SER A 89 3.05 11.32 11.34
CA SER A 89 2.38 12.50 10.82
C SER A 89 1.72 12.19 9.47
N PRO A 90 0.46 12.58 9.24
CA PRO A 90 -0.17 12.39 7.92
C PRO A 90 0.59 13.12 6.79
N GLU A 91 1.34 14.17 7.12
CA GLU A 91 2.19 14.89 6.15
C GLU A 91 3.42 14.10 5.71
N ASP A 92 3.86 13.11 6.49
CA ASP A 92 4.97 12.23 6.12
C ASP A 92 4.52 11.06 5.22
N VAL A 93 3.21 10.82 5.14
CA VAL A 93 2.62 9.75 4.34
C VAL A 93 2.22 10.31 2.96
N PRO A 94 2.90 9.93 1.86
CA PRO A 94 2.68 10.55 0.55
C PRO A 94 1.24 10.45 0.04
N ILE A 95 0.57 9.34 0.34
CA ILE A 95 -0.83 9.12 -0.05
C ILE A 95 -1.76 10.08 0.70
N LEU A 96 -1.56 10.28 2.01
CA LEU A 96 -2.39 11.18 2.81
C LEU A 96 -2.14 12.65 2.43
N ARG A 97 -0.88 13.02 2.18
CA ARG A 97 -0.51 14.33 1.63
C ARG A 97 -1.17 14.59 0.28
N ALA A 98 -1.12 13.63 -0.64
CA ALA A 98 -1.79 13.73 -1.94
C ALA A 98 -3.32 13.84 -1.79
N ALA A 99 -3.94 13.01 -0.95
CA ALA A 99 -5.36 13.05 -0.67
C ALA A 99 -5.81 14.41 -0.10
N LYS A 100 -5.04 14.97 0.84
CA LYS A 100 -5.30 16.29 1.44
C LYS A 100 -5.22 17.39 0.39
N ARG A 101 -4.16 17.39 -0.42
CA ARG A 101 -3.96 18.36 -1.51
C ARG A 101 -5.09 18.31 -2.54
N LEU A 102 -5.64 17.12 -2.80
CA LEU A 102 -6.72 16.90 -3.76
C LEU A 102 -8.13 17.05 -3.15
N GLY A 103 -8.24 17.26 -1.83
CA GLY A 103 -9.53 17.37 -1.13
C GLY A 103 -10.33 16.08 -1.13
N ILE A 104 -9.66 14.92 -1.00
CA ILE A 104 -10.27 13.60 -1.10
C ILE A 104 -10.25 12.90 0.25
N GLY A 105 -11.43 12.46 0.71
CA GLY A 105 -11.63 11.73 1.95
C GLY A 105 -11.40 12.58 3.21
N GLU A 106 -11.78 12.03 4.37
CA GLU A 106 -11.62 12.71 5.66
C GLU A 106 -10.29 12.32 6.33
N GLN A 107 -9.59 13.32 6.88
CA GLN A 107 -8.34 13.15 7.61
C GLN A 107 -8.34 13.87 8.97
N ASP A 108 -9.34 14.70 9.23
CA ASP A 108 -9.58 15.30 10.52
C ASP A 108 -10.13 14.23 11.47
N LEU A 109 -9.29 13.80 12.42
CA LEU A 109 -9.66 12.79 13.41
C LEU A 109 -10.89 13.19 14.23
N SER A 110 -11.17 14.49 14.39
CA SER A 110 -12.36 14.95 15.13
C SER A 110 -13.67 14.70 14.38
N LYS A 111 -13.60 14.46 13.06
CA LYS A 111 -14.74 14.16 12.18
C LYS A 111 -14.84 12.68 11.82
N ILE A 112 -13.85 11.88 12.22
CA ILE A 112 -13.84 10.44 12.00
C ILE A 112 -14.51 9.78 13.21
N GLU A 113 -15.69 9.19 13.00
CA GLU A 113 -16.36 8.39 14.02
C GLU A 113 -15.64 7.05 14.18
N ILE A 114 -15.22 6.75 15.41
CA ILE A 114 -14.52 5.50 15.76
C ILE A 114 -15.40 4.72 16.72
N ALA A 115 -15.97 3.62 16.23
CA ALA A 115 -16.85 2.74 17.01
C ALA A 115 -16.09 1.67 17.83
N GLY A 116 -14.78 1.52 17.60
CA GLY A 116 -13.93 0.51 18.23
C GLY A 116 -13.15 1.03 19.44
N GLU A 117 -11.97 0.47 19.65
CA GLU A 117 -11.05 0.92 20.70
C GLU A 117 -10.70 2.40 20.59
N ASN A 118 -10.47 3.03 21.73
CA ASN A 118 -10.03 4.41 21.78
C ASN A 118 -8.62 4.53 21.18
N LEU A 119 -8.41 5.53 20.30
CA LEU A 119 -7.13 5.72 19.60
C LEU A 119 -5.91 5.78 20.53
N PRO A 120 -5.90 6.60 21.60
CA PRO A 120 -4.84 6.61 22.60
C PRO A 120 -4.46 5.23 23.17
N SER A 121 -5.44 4.36 23.46
CA SER A 121 -5.17 3.03 24.03
C SER A 121 -4.69 2.01 22.99
N ALA A 122 -5.08 2.19 21.73
CA ALA A 122 -4.71 1.32 20.63
C ALA A 122 -3.38 1.70 19.95
N LYS A 123 -2.65 2.71 20.46
CA LYS A 123 -1.37 3.12 19.87
C LYS A 123 -0.35 1.98 19.87
N VAL A 124 0.27 1.78 18.72
CA VAL A 124 1.35 0.82 18.55
C VAL A 124 2.65 1.53 18.87
N HIS A 125 3.17 1.27 20.06
CA HIS A 125 4.44 1.82 20.50
C HIS A 125 5.62 1.09 19.83
N ASP A 126 6.74 1.80 19.70
CA ASP A 126 8.02 1.27 19.22
C ASP A 126 7.96 0.61 17.84
N PHE A 127 7.10 1.11 16.94
CA PHE A 127 7.02 0.59 15.58
C PHE A 127 8.25 1.00 14.75
N ILE A 128 9.02 0.02 14.25
CA ILE A 128 10.22 0.30 13.44
C ILE A 128 9.87 0.28 11.94
N PHE A 129 9.85 1.47 11.33
CA PHE A 129 9.55 1.64 9.91
C PHE A 129 10.68 1.15 8.99
N PRO A 130 10.33 0.63 7.80
CA PRO A 130 11.31 0.34 6.77
C PRO A 130 11.87 1.62 6.15
N GLU A 131 13.11 1.52 5.67
CA GLU A 131 13.66 2.51 4.74
C GLU A 131 12.87 2.49 3.43
N LEU A 132 12.66 3.68 2.86
CA LEU A 132 11.93 3.81 1.61
C LEU A 132 12.73 3.20 0.44
N ALA A 133 12.23 2.09 -0.08
CA ALA A 133 12.76 1.51 -1.31
C ALA A 133 12.37 2.36 -2.54
N PRO A 134 13.18 2.34 -3.61
CA PRO A 134 12.84 2.99 -4.88
C PRO A 134 11.49 2.50 -5.43
N ILE A 135 10.71 3.42 -6.01
CA ILE A 135 9.42 3.09 -6.62
C ILE A 135 9.63 2.27 -7.90
N GLY A 136 10.65 2.60 -8.67
CA GLY A 136 11.03 1.89 -9.88
C GLY A 136 11.62 0.52 -9.56
N PHE A 137 11.38 -0.43 -10.46
CA PHE A 137 12.08 -1.71 -10.45
C PHE A 137 13.16 -1.73 -11.52
N ASP A 138 14.17 -2.57 -11.33
CA ASP A 138 15.20 -2.81 -12.33
C ASP A 138 14.57 -3.30 -13.65
N PHE A 139 14.76 -2.51 -14.72
CA PHE A 139 14.28 -2.78 -16.07
C PHE A 139 14.72 -4.17 -16.57
N ILE A 140 15.92 -4.63 -16.17
CA ILE A 140 16.46 -5.95 -16.52
C ILE A 140 15.56 -7.06 -15.95
N ARG A 141 15.00 -6.87 -14.76
CA ARG A 141 14.10 -7.84 -14.13
C ARG A 141 12.78 -7.98 -14.88
N VAL A 142 12.27 -6.88 -15.44
CA VAL A 142 11.07 -6.87 -16.30
C VAL A 142 11.34 -7.58 -17.61
N VAL A 143 12.47 -7.27 -18.27
CA VAL A 143 12.88 -7.93 -19.52
C VAL A 143 13.08 -9.44 -19.32
N LYS A 144 13.76 -9.87 -18.24
CA LYS A 144 13.91 -11.29 -17.89
C LYS A 144 12.56 -11.98 -17.68
N SER A 145 11.61 -11.32 -17.01
CA SER A 145 10.25 -11.85 -16.82
C SER A 145 9.50 -12.03 -18.15
N LEU A 146 9.62 -11.06 -19.06
CA LEU A 146 9.06 -11.15 -20.41
C LEU A 146 9.69 -12.27 -21.24
N ILE A 147 11.02 -12.39 -21.22
CA ILE A 147 11.73 -13.48 -21.89
C ILE A 147 11.29 -14.83 -21.33
N ARG A 148 11.22 -14.99 -19.99
CA ARG A 148 10.73 -16.22 -19.36
C ARG A 148 9.29 -16.53 -19.78
N HIS A 149 8.41 -15.53 -19.83
CA HIS A 149 7.02 -15.72 -20.25
C HIS A 149 6.91 -16.13 -21.72
N LEU A 150 7.67 -15.49 -22.61
CA LEU A 150 7.74 -15.87 -24.03
C LEU A 150 8.32 -17.28 -24.19
N TRP A 151 9.41 -17.59 -23.50
CA TRP A 151 10.02 -18.92 -23.52
C TRP A 151 9.05 -20.01 -23.06
N LEU A 152 8.34 -19.82 -21.94
CA LEU A 152 7.32 -20.75 -21.46
C LEU A 152 6.16 -20.92 -22.46
N LYS A 153 5.80 -19.86 -23.20
CA LYS A 153 4.72 -19.88 -24.18
C LYS A 153 5.11 -20.57 -25.49
N PHE A 154 6.38 -20.48 -25.90
CA PHE A 154 6.88 -20.98 -27.19
C PHE A 154 7.64 -22.31 -27.11
N VAL A 155 8.23 -22.66 -25.96
CA VAL A 155 9.09 -23.85 -25.80
C VAL A 155 8.41 -24.99 -25.01
N GLY A 156 7.20 -24.75 -24.48
CA GLY A 156 6.38 -25.76 -23.81
C GLY A 156 6.71 -25.90 -22.32
N LYS A 157 5.69 -26.23 -21.51
CA LYS A 157 5.87 -26.50 -20.08
C LYS A 157 6.77 -27.74 -19.90
N PRO A 158 7.80 -27.73 -19.02
CA PRO A 158 8.39 -28.98 -18.59
C PRO A 158 7.29 -29.84 -17.96
N LYS A 159 7.17 -31.10 -18.39
CA LYS A 159 6.23 -32.06 -17.78
C LYS A 159 6.54 -32.11 -16.28
N LEU A 160 5.55 -31.76 -15.46
CA LEU A 160 5.60 -32.05 -14.03
C LEU A 160 5.71 -33.57 -13.89
N GLN A 161 6.80 -34.06 -13.31
CA GLN A 161 6.88 -35.44 -12.85
C GLN A 161 5.90 -35.56 -11.67
N THR A 162 4.80 -36.30 -11.92
CA THR A 162 3.94 -36.87 -10.88
C THR A 162 4.69 -37.90 -10.07
#